data_AF-A0A4Q8BHC2-F1
#
_entry.id   AF-A0A4Q8BHC2-F1
#
_cell.length_a   1.000
_cell.length_b   1.000
_cell.length_c   1.000
_cell.angle_alpha   90.00
_cell.angle_beta   90.00
_cell.angle_gamma   90.00
#
_symmetry.space_group_name_H-M   'P 1'
#
loop_
_entity.id
_entity.type
_entity.pdbx_description
1 polymer ?
#
loop_
_entity_poly.entity_id
_entity_poly.type
_entity_poly.pdbx_seq_one_letter_code
_entity_poly.pdbx_strand_id
1 'polypeptide(L)'
;MEQWRFVAAVMMSMTVGLVGIALATNFRGVTEWHVRRSMTTASVLRRVPPWRWLPDVQYDKRLARFVLLERVIGVIFAAVGVMFLIVFAYGILSGEPM
;
A
#
# COMPACT_ATOMS: atom_id res chain seq x y z
N MET A 1 22.54 14.73 17.08
CA MET A 1 21.61 13.78 16.44
C MET A 1 22.43 12.90 15.52
N GLU A 2 22.57 11.61 15.85
CA GLU A 2 23.50 10.72 15.15
C GLU A 2 23.12 10.54 13.68
N GLN A 3 24.11 10.70 12.77
CA GLN A 3 23.94 10.60 11.32
C GLN A 3 23.15 9.35 10.88
N TRP A 4 23.23 8.24 11.63
CA TRP A 4 22.49 7.02 11.32
C TRP A 4 20.96 7.19 11.43
N ARG A 5 20.44 8.07 12.29
CA ARG A 5 18.99 8.34 12.41
C ARG A 5 18.46 9.02 11.15
N PHE A 6 19.24 9.96 10.61
CA PHE A 6 18.93 10.64 9.37
C PHE A 6 18.95 9.66 8.18
N VAL A 7 20.02 8.85 8.07
CA VAL A 7 20.11 7.82 7.03
C VAL A 7 18.95 6.82 7.13
N ALA A 8 18.62 6.37 8.34
CA ALA A 8 17.49 5.47 8.56
C ALA A 8 16.16 6.10 8.13
N ALA A 9 15.94 7.38 8.42
CA ALA A 9 14.73 8.09 8.05
C ALA A 9 14.58 8.27 6.53
N VAL A 10 15.67 8.59 5.84
CA VAL A 10 15.70 8.67 4.36
C VAL A 10 15.42 7.30 3.75
N MET A 11 16.10 6.25 4.22
CA MET A 11 15.90 4.88 3.74
C MET A 11 14.47 4.40 3.97
N MET A 12 13.90 4.71 5.13
CA MET A 12 12.50 4.39 5.44
C MET A 12 11.55 5.11 4.49
N SER A 13 11.75 6.41 4.27
CA SER A 13 10.92 7.23 3.38
C SER A 13 10.98 6.74 1.92
N MET A 14 12.18 6.38 1.44
CA MET A 14 12.35 5.75 0.13
C MET A 14 11.65 4.40 0.05
N THR A 15 11.81 3.55 1.07
CA THR A 15 11.18 2.22 1.10
C THR A 15 9.66 2.34 1.05
N VAL A 16 9.08 3.22 1.87
CA VAL A 16 7.64 3.51 1.89
C VAL A 16 7.17 4.02 0.52
N GLY A 17 7.91 4.95 -0.08
CA GLY A 17 7.61 5.48 -1.41
C GLY A 17 7.61 4.40 -2.50
N LEU A 18 8.66 3.57 -2.53
CA LEU A 18 8.80 2.49 -3.51
C LEU A 18 7.74 1.40 -3.34
N VAL A 19 7.42 1.03 -2.10
CA VAL A 19 6.31 0.10 -1.80
C VAL A 19 4.99 0.69 -2.29
N GLY A 20 4.75 1.98 -2.03
CA GLY A 20 3.58 2.68 -2.54
C GLY A 20 3.46 2.63 -4.06
N ILE A 21 4.55 2.93 -4.77
CA ILE A 21 4.60 2.86 -6.24
C ILE A 21 4.35 1.43 -6.74
N ALA A 22 4.94 0.43 -6.11
CA ALA A 22 4.75 -0.97 -6.48
C ALA A 22 3.27 -1.41 -6.35
N LEU A 23 2.60 -0.99 -5.27
CA LEU A 23 1.16 -1.21 -5.07
C LEU A 23 0.31 -0.44 -6.09
N ALA A 24 0.62 0.84 -6.30
CA ALA A 24 -0.11 1.72 -7.22
C ALA A 24 -0.06 1.23 -8.68
N THR A 25 1.09 0.69 -9.09
CA THR A 25 1.31 0.20 -10.46
C THR A 25 0.89 -1.26 -10.66
N ASN A 26 0.42 -1.95 -9.61
CA ASN A 26 0.22 -3.41 -9.62
C ASN A 26 1.48 -4.12 -10.17
N PHE A 27 2.61 -3.91 -9.49
CA PHE A 27 3.90 -4.38 -9.97
C PHE A 27 3.86 -5.89 -10.24
N ARG A 28 4.09 -6.25 -11.51
CA ARG A 28 4.06 -7.65 -12.02
C ARG A 28 2.76 -8.42 -11.76
N GLY A 29 1.63 -7.74 -11.53
CA GLY A 29 0.35 -8.43 -11.27
C GLY A 29 0.23 -9.06 -9.89
N VAL A 30 1.18 -8.79 -8.98
CA VAL A 30 1.23 -9.42 -7.64
C VAL A 30 0.02 -9.03 -6.79
N THR A 31 -0.39 -7.77 -6.84
CA THR A 31 -1.59 -7.25 -6.16
C THR A 31 -2.84 -7.97 -6.66
N GLU A 32 -3.02 -8.06 -7.97
CA GLU A 32 -4.16 -8.80 -8.55
C GLU A 32 -4.15 -10.29 -8.18
N TRP A 33 -2.96 -10.92 -8.17
CA TRP A 33 -2.81 -12.31 -7.76
C TRP A 33 -3.17 -12.50 -6.27
N HIS A 34 -2.70 -11.62 -5.38
CA HIS A 34 -3.02 -11.64 -3.96
C HIS A 34 -4.52 -11.45 -3.71
N VAL A 35 -5.16 -10.49 -4.37
CA VAL A 35 -6.61 -10.26 -4.22
C VAL A 35 -7.39 -11.47 -4.72
N ARG A 36 -7.03 -12.06 -5.87
CA ARG A 36 -7.65 -13.30 -6.35
C ARG A 36 -7.50 -14.43 -5.34
N ARG A 37 -6.29 -14.65 -4.81
CA ARG A 37 -6.00 -15.66 -3.78
C ARG A 37 -6.88 -15.45 -2.54
N SER A 38 -6.93 -14.24 -1.99
CA SER A 38 -7.76 -13.90 -0.83
C SER A 38 -9.24 -14.15 -1.09
N MET A 39 -9.74 -13.84 -2.28
CA MET A 39 -11.12 -14.12 -2.65
C MET A 39 -11.41 -15.62 -2.78
N THR A 40 -10.48 -16.41 -3.32
CA THR A 40 -10.64 -17.88 -3.34
C THR A 40 -10.69 -18.48 -1.95
N THR A 41 -9.94 -17.95 -0.99
CA THR A 41 -10.02 -18.39 0.41
C THR A 41 -11.33 -17.94 1.06
N ALA A 42 -11.78 -16.71 0.79
CA ALA A 42 -13.05 -16.21 1.29
C ALA A 42 -14.26 -16.98 0.73
N SER A 43 -14.19 -17.47 -0.52
CA SER A 43 -15.25 -18.30 -1.10
C SER A 43 -15.31 -19.70 -0.48
N VAL A 44 -14.19 -20.24 0.01
CA VAL A 44 -14.19 -21.45 0.86
C VAL A 44 -14.88 -21.15 2.19
N LEU A 45 -14.58 -20.01 2.81
CA LEU A 45 -15.20 -19.59 4.08
C LEU A 45 -16.72 -19.41 3.97
N ARG A 46 -17.23 -19.00 2.81
CA ARG A 46 -18.68 -18.94 2.52
C ARG A 46 -19.38 -20.30 2.56
N ARG A 47 -18.66 -21.42 2.49
CA ARG A 47 -19.27 -22.75 2.63
C ARG A 47 -19.70 -23.05 4.06
N VAL A 48 -19.23 -22.28 5.04
CA VAL A 48 -19.50 -22.49 6.47
C VAL A 48 -20.48 -21.40 6.97
N PRO A 49 -21.52 -21.75 7.77
CA PRO A 49 -22.32 -20.75 8.47
C PRO A 49 -21.44 -19.95 9.46
N PRO A 50 -21.64 -18.63 9.64
CA PRO A 50 -22.74 -17.80 9.14
C PRO A 50 -22.51 -17.19 7.74
N TRP A 51 -21.35 -17.41 7.12
CA TRP A 51 -20.93 -16.66 5.93
C TRP A 51 -21.65 -17.07 4.65
N ARG A 52 -22.31 -18.23 4.67
CA ARG A 52 -23.21 -18.71 3.62
C ARG A 52 -24.36 -17.73 3.30
N TRP A 53 -24.76 -16.91 4.27
CA TRP A 53 -25.90 -15.99 4.13
C TRP A 53 -25.51 -14.62 3.56
N LEU A 54 -24.21 -14.36 3.32
CA LEU A 54 -23.76 -13.09 2.77
C LEU A 54 -24.08 -13.01 1.27
N PRO A 55 -24.77 -11.96 0.79
CA PRO A 55 -25.21 -11.85 -0.59
C PRO A 55 -24.02 -11.89 -1.56
N ASP A 56 -24.20 -12.62 -2.67
CA ASP A 56 -23.19 -12.77 -3.70
C ASP A 56 -23.10 -11.51 -4.57
N VAL A 57 -22.30 -10.55 -4.13
CA VAL A 57 -21.98 -9.37 -4.96
C VAL A 57 -21.01 -9.84 -6.03
N GLN A 58 -21.36 -9.64 -7.30
CA GLN A 58 -20.59 -10.01 -8.50
C GLN A 58 -19.07 -9.99 -8.25
N TYR A 59 -18.47 -11.18 -8.26
CA TYR A 59 -17.05 -11.43 -7.98
C TYR A 59 -16.13 -10.44 -8.70
N ASP A 60 -16.40 -10.19 -9.99
CA ASP A 60 -15.59 -9.30 -10.82
C ASP A 60 -15.65 -7.83 -10.36
N LYS A 61 -16.82 -7.35 -9.92
CA LYS A 61 -16.97 -5.99 -9.39
C LYS A 61 -16.25 -5.81 -8.06
N ARG A 62 -16.25 -6.84 -7.20
CA ARG A 62 -15.44 -6.81 -5.97
C ARG A 62 -13.95 -6.80 -6.31
N LEU A 63 -13.51 -7.64 -7.24
CA LEU A 63 -12.11 -7.74 -7.62
C LEU A 63 -11.59 -6.39 -8.11
N ALA A 64 -12.32 -5.74 -9.02
CA ALA A 64 -11.99 -4.42 -9.52
C ALA A 64 -11.92 -3.35 -8.40
N ARG A 65 -12.86 -3.39 -7.44
CA ARG A 65 -12.85 -2.46 -6.29
C ARG A 65 -11.67 -2.68 -5.36
N PHE A 66 -11.31 -3.94 -5.06
CA PHE A 66 -10.17 -4.23 -4.21
C PHE A 66 -8.84 -3.85 -4.87
N VAL A 67 -8.69 -4.13 -6.17
CA VAL A 67 -7.53 -3.68 -6.94
C VAL A 67 -7.45 -2.15 -6.96
N LEU A 68 -8.58 -1.47 -7.17
CA LEU A 68 -8.62 0.00 -7.11
C LEU A 68 -8.22 0.52 -5.73
N LEU A 69 -8.75 -0.08 -4.66
CA LEU A 69 -8.44 0.32 -3.29
C LEU A 69 -6.97 0.10 -2.94
N GLU A 70 -6.39 -1.03 -3.34
CA GLU A 70 -4.96 -1.31 -3.14
C GLU A 70 -4.07 -0.33 -3.93
N ARG A 71 -4.48 0.04 -5.15
CA ARG A 71 -3.79 1.08 -5.92
C ARG A 71 -3.87 2.45 -5.24
N VAL A 72 -5.05 2.83 -4.72
CA VAL A 72 -5.22 4.09 -3.99
C VAL A 72 -4.35 4.13 -2.73
N ILE A 73 -4.32 3.03 -1.97
CA ILE A 73 -3.42 2.89 -0.82
C ILE A 73 -1.95 3.04 -1.26
N GLY A 74 -1.57 2.40 -2.37
CA GLY A 74 -0.25 2.56 -2.97
C GLY A 74 0.09 4.01 -3.30
N VAL A 75 -0.83 4.75 -3.92
CA VAL A 75 -0.65 6.18 -4.24
C VAL A 75 -0.47 7.00 -2.96
N ILE A 76 -1.24 6.72 -1.91
CA ILE A 76 -1.11 7.40 -0.61
C ILE A 76 0.28 7.13 -0.02
N PHE A 77 0.74 5.87 0.01
CA PHE A 77 2.08 5.55 0.50
C PHE A 77 3.18 6.21 -0.32
N ALA A 78 3.04 6.25 -1.65
CA ALA A 78 3.98 6.93 -2.53
C ALA A 78 4.06 8.43 -2.21
N ALA A 79 2.91 9.10 -2.09
CA ALA A 79 2.81 10.51 -1.74
C ALA A 79 3.42 10.80 -0.36
N VAL A 80 3.13 9.96 0.64
CA VAL A 80 3.71 10.10 1.99
C VAL A 80 5.23 9.95 1.97
N GLY A 81 5.76 8.95 1.26
CA GLY A 81 7.21 8.78 1.11
C GLY A 81 7.89 10.00 0.48
N VAL A 82 7.29 10.55 -0.58
CA VAL A 82 7.78 11.77 -1.23
C VAL A 82 7.71 12.98 -0.31
N MET A 83 6.59 13.16 0.41
CA MET A 83 6.42 14.26 1.36
C MET A 83 7.47 14.22 2.47
N PHE A 84 7.79 13.05 3.03
CA PHE A 84 8.85 12.93 4.02
C PHE A 84 10.21 13.34 3.45
N LEU A 85 10.55 12.92 2.23
CA LEU A 85 11.79 13.32 1.57
C LEU A 85 11.87 14.84 1.37
N ILE A 86 10.76 15.49 1.00
CA ILE A 86 10.68 16.96 0.86
C ILE A 86 10.93 17.63 2.22
N VAL A 87 10.27 17.16 3.29
CA VAL A 87 10.46 17.72 4.64
C VAL A 87 11.90 17.57 5.10
N PHE A 88 12.52 16.40 4.90
CA PHE A 88 13.93 16.19 5.23
C PHE A 88 14.84 17.11 4.41
N ALA A 89 14.65 17.20 3.10
CA ALA A 89 15.46 18.07 2.25
C ALA A 89 15.31 19.55 2.65
N TYR A 90 14.11 20.00 2.95
CA TYR A 90 13.85 21.35 3.42
C TYR A 90 14.53 21.63 4.76
N GLY A 91 14.45 20.72 5.73
CA GLY A 91 15.13 20.87 7.03
C GLY A 91 16.65 20.98 6.92
N ILE A 92 17.28 20.25 5.97
CA ILE A 92 18.72 20.41 5.68
C ILE A 92 19.01 21.80 5.13
N LEU A 93 18.20 22.26 4.17
CA LEU A 93 18.42 23.52 3.46
C LEU A 93 18.11 24.75 4.33
N SER A 94 17.12 24.66 5.22
CA SER A 94 16.74 25.74 6.13
C SER A 94 17.68 25.86 7.33
N GLY A 95 18.50 24.84 7.59
CA GLY A 95 19.37 24.80 8.78
C GLY A 95 18.59 24.69 10.10
N GLU A 96 17.29 24.39 10.03
CA GLU A 96 16.48 24.18 11.22
C GLU A 96 16.90 22.87 11.92
N PRO A 97 16.95 22.84 13.26
CA PRO A 97 17.24 21.62 13.98
C PRO A 97 16.15 20.59 13.72
N MET A 98 16.51 19.52 13.01
CA MET A 98 15.68 18.33 12.79
C MET A 98 15.30 17.62 14.08
#